data_AF-A0AA39GN79-F1
#
_entry.id   AF-A0AA39GN79-F1
#
_cell.length_a   1.000
_cell.length_b   1.000
_cell.length_c   1.000
_cell.angle_alpha   90.00
_cell.angle_beta   90.00
_cell.angle_gamma   90.00
#
_symmetry.space_group_name_H-M   'P 1'
#
loop_
_entity.id
_entity.type
_entity.pdbx_description
1 polymer ?
#
loop_
_entity_poly.entity_id
_entity_poly.type
_entity_poly.pdbx_seq_one_letter_code
_entity_poly.pdbx_strand_id
1 'polypeptide(L)'
;MISPAVEIANPEADPTSQIVGRKMTSSKDKSIDESSMDLKKVMAMIGAFYWLVMTALVVPVACVASCVLFVTPLLLFSRRLFNRWEHRLCRMVNDHWVSAGQYTGLNVVEYGDDIAKISEKRCLFLANHLGLVDHFILMTAMHNKYNLTGRYLWVIYNIWKYTPLGMMWTAHGNFFVNGGASKRASVLSTFREHLRKHYWKQDYGFIVMYPEGSRLFIIKDSAARFAEKNGLKPLKNCAHPRTGAAHAVLAECGPMPGRDNALEYVIDCTLGYPKGEVVELGKAMAGEWPNDDTTVAIHYRIHKVDPAWADEKELQKWLYARYEEKDQLLEEYYKTGRFDNSARRVYFPFSRVIIVQAFWMVLFYGHYLLWMKPVTVFGYRLLMSLLF
;
A
#
# COMPACT_ATOMS: atom_id res chain seq x y z
N MET A 1 -75.06 17.23 -54.86
CA MET A 1 -75.73 18.54 -54.66
C MET A 1 -75.31 19.08 -53.30
N ILE A 2 -74.79 20.31 -53.28
CA ILE A 2 -74.94 21.39 -52.27
C ILE A 2 -74.67 21.07 -50.77
N SER A 3 -73.71 21.85 -50.23
CA SER A 3 -73.29 22.15 -48.83
C SER A 3 -74.42 22.56 -47.85
N PRO A 4 -74.18 23.02 -46.59
CA PRO A 4 -73.31 22.59 -45.47
C PRO A 4 -74.07 22.54 -44.11
N ALA A 5 -73.41 22.17 -43.00
CA ALA A 5 -73.76 22.69 -41.66
C ALA A 5 -72.53 22.71 -40.71
N VAL A 6 -72.56 23.70 -39.81
CA VAL A 6 -71.48 24.28 -39.00
C VAL A 6 -71.58 23.81 -37.54
N GLU A 7 -70.45 23.61 -36.85
CA GLU A 7 -70.35 23.64 -35.37
C GLU A 7 -69.02 24.33 -34.97
N ILE A 8 -69.08 25.62 -34.61
CA ILE A 8 -69.13 26.21 -33.25
C ILE A 8 -67.82 25.99 -32.45
N ALA A 9 -67.09 27.09 -32.31
CA ALA A 9 -65.95 27.26 -31.40
C ALA A 9 -66.42 27.50 -29.95
N ASN A 10 -65.62 27.08 -28.97
CA ASN A 10 -65.62 27.67 -27.62
C ASN A 10 -64.18 27.73 -27.06
N PRO A 11 -63.82 28.78 -26.27
CA PRO A 11 -62.45 29.28 -26.13
C PRO A 11 -61.76 28.94 -24.80
N GLU A 12 -60.50 29.36 -24.71
CA GLU A 12 -59.68 29.59 -23.50
C GLU A 12 -59.19 28.36 -22.69
N ALA A 13 -57.96 27.94 -23.01
CA ALA A 13 -57.07 27.25 -22.06
C ALA A 13 -56.00 28.23 -21.58
N ASP A 14 -56.05 28.52 -20.27
CA ASP A 14 -55.12 29.34 -19.50
C ASP A 14 -53.65 28.86 -19.63
N PRO A 15 -52.69 29.72 -20.07
CA PRO A 15 -51.29 29.34 -20.26
C PRO A 15 -50.48 29.20 -18.96
N THR A 16 -51.08 29.36 -17.78
CA THR A 16 -50.34 29.45 -16.51
C THR A 16 -50.03 28.08 -15.86
N SER A 17 -50.59 26.97 -16.36
CA SER A 17 -50.48 25.65 -15.71
C SER A 17 -49.20 24.85 -16.04
N GLN A 18 -48.45 25.20 -17.10
CA GLN A 18 -47.25 24.44 -17.50
C GLN A 18 -45.91 24.98 -16.94
N ILE A 19 -45.89 26.13 -16.28
CA ILE A 19 -44.64 26.75 -15.79
C ILE A 19 -44.31 26.33 -14.35
N VAL A 20 -45.29 25.89 -13.56
CA VAL A 20 -45.11 25.59 -12.12
C VAL A 20 -44.60 24.17 -11.86
N GLY A 21 -44.85 23.20 -12.76
CA GLY A 21 -44.45 21.81 -12.58
C GLY A 21 -42.98 21.48 -12.88
N ARG A 22 -42.29 22.29 -13.71
CA ARG A 22 -40.92 21.98 -14.18
C ARG A 22 -39.81 22.60 -13.34
N LYS A 23 -40.12 23.61 -12.51
CA LYS A 23 -39.14 24.33 -11.68
C LYS A 23 -38.99 23.76 -10.26
N MET A 24 -40.04 23.14 -9.71
CA MET A 24 -40.05 22.59 -8.34
C MET A 24 -39.41 21.21 -8.21
N THR A 25 -39.47 20.36 -9.25
CA THR A 25 -38.80 19.05 -9.25
C THR A 25 -37.28 19.22 -9.34
N SER A 26 -36.80 20.09 -10.24
CA SER A 26 -35.36 20.35 -10.39
C SER A 26 -34.68 20.96 -9.17
N SER A 27 -35.36 21.80 -8.37
CA SER A 27 -34.76 22.40 -7.17
C SER A 27 -34.74 21.43 -5.99
N LYS A 28 -35.79 20.61 -5.85
CA LYS A 28 -35.92 19.61 -4.80
C LYS A 28 -34.99 18.42 -5.04
N ASP A 29 -34.86 17.97 -6.28
CA ASP A 29 -33.90 16.94 -6.66
C ASP A 29 -32.46 17.44 -6.49
N LYS A 30 -32.16 18.70 -6.86
CA LYS A 30 -30.85 19.32 -6.58
C LYS A 30 -30.57 19.46 -5.08
N SER A 31 -31.54 19.89 -4.28
CA SER A 31 -31.34 20.04 -2.83
C SER A 31 -31.15 18.70 -2.13
N ILE A 32 -31.83 17.66 -2.60
CA ILE A 32 -31.68 16.29 -2.08
C ILE A 32 -30.30 15.73 -2.48
N ASP A 33 -29.85 15.97 -3.70
CA ASP A 33 -28.54 15.53 -4.18
C ASP A 33 -27.40 16.28 -3.47
N GLU A 34 -27.53 17.59 -3.27
CA GLU A 34 -26.61 18.40 -2.45
C GLU A 34 -26.56 17.91 -1.00
N SER A 35 -27.72 17.64 -0.38
CA SER A 35 -27.80 17.10 0.99
C SER A 35 -27.20 15.70 1.10
N SER A 36 -27.39 14.83 0.10
CA SER A 36 -26.79 13.49 0.04
C SER A 36 -25.27 13.56 -0.10
N MET A 37 -24.79 14.47 -0.95
CA MET A 37 -23.36 14.73 -1.14
C MET A 37 -22.71 15.25 0.15
N ASP A 38 -23.37 16.16 0.87
CA ASP A 38 -22.87 16.68 2.15
C ASP A 38 -22.84 15.60 3.22
N LEU A 39 -23.85 14.73 3.30
CA LEU A 39 -23.85 13.61 4.23
C LEU A 39 -22.70 12.63 3.94
N LYS A 40 -22.46 12.29 2.67
CA LYS A 40 -21.34 11.43 2.26
C LYS A 40 -20.00 12.04 2.67
N LYS A 41 -19.80 13.34 2.45
CA LYS A 41 -18.59 14.06 2.87
C LYS A 41 -18.40 14.04 4.39
N VAL A 42 -19.47 14.29 5.16
CA VAL A 42 -19.41 14.23 6.62
C VAL A 42 -19.03 12.84 7.10
N MET A 43 -19.64 11.79 6.55
CA MET A 43 -19.30 10.40 6.90
C MET A 43 -17.85 10.07 6.54
N ALA A 44 -17.39 10.50 5.35
CA ALA A 44 -16.01 10.33 4.93
C ALA A 44 -15.03 11.01 5.90
N MET A 45 -15.31 12.25 6.32
CA MET A 45 -14.50 12.99 7.30
C MET A 45 -14.46 12.32 8.67
N ILE A 46 -15.60 11.83 9.17
CA ILE A 46 -15.67 11.11 10.46
C ILE A 46 -14.80 9.85 10.39
N GLY A 47 -14.93 9.07 9.32
CA GLY A 47 -14.10 7.88 9.14
C GLY A 47 -12.63 8.23 8.99
N ALA A 48 -12.28 9.24 8.20
CA ALA A 48 -10.90 9.69 8.05
C ALA A 48 -10.29 10.13 9.40
N PHE A 49 -11.06 10.84 10.22
CA PHE A 49 -10.64 11.22 11.57
C PHE A 49 -10.45 10.01 12.48
N TYR A 50 -11.40 9.06 12.48
CA TYR A 50 -11.26 7.79 13.20
C TYR A 50 -9.97 7.05 12.78
N TRP A 51 -9.74 6.92 11.48
CA TRP A 51 -8.55 6.28 10.95
C TRP A 51 -7.27 7.00 11.32
N LEU A 52 -7.27 8.34 11.33
CA LEU A 52 -6.15 9.14 11.77
C LEU A 52 -5.81 8.84 13.24
N VAL A 53 -6.81 8.84 14.13
CA VAL A 53 -6.61 8.52 15.55
C VAL A 53 -6.08 7.10 15.72
N MET A 54 -6.67 6.13 15.02
CA MET A 54 -6.22 4.75 15.09
C MET A 54 -4.77 4.59 14.60
N THR A 55 -4.44 5.22 13.48
CA THR A 55 -3.15 5.09 12.80
C THR A 55 -2.03 5.85 13.49
N ALA A 56 -2.31 7.03 14.04
CA ALA A 56 -1.30 7.90 14.64
C ALA A 56 -1.07 7.60 16.13
N LEU A 57 -2.09 7.07 16.82
CA LEU A 57 -2.05 6.88 18.27
C LEU A 57 -2.31 5.44 18.69
N VAL A 58 -3.50 4.91 18.43
CA VAL A 58 -3.96 3.64 19.04
C VAL A 58 -3.09 2.47 18.62
N VAL A 59 -2.96 2.24 17.31
CA VAL A 59 -2.20 1.11 16.74
C VAL A 59 -0.70 1.21 17.05
N PRO A 60 -0.02 2.35 16.81
CA PRO A 60 1.41 2.46 17.12
C PRO A 60 1.74 2.25 18.59
N VAL A 61 0.99 2.89 19.49
CA VAL A 61 1.25 2.77 20.94
C VAL A 61 1.00 1.33 21.40
N ALA A 62 -0.14 0.74 21.03
CA ALA A 62 -0.45 -0.64 21.40
C ALA A 62 0.55 -1.64 20.80
N CYS A 63 0.96 -1.44 19.55
CA CYS A 63 1.92 -2.30 18.86
C CYS A 63 3.29 -2.24 19.53
N VAL A 64 3.87 -1.04 19.70
CA VAL A 64 5.20 -0.86 20.30
C VAL A 64 5.21 -1.32 21.75
N ALA A 65 4.18 -0.99 22.54
CA ALA A 65 4.08 -1.46 23.92
C ALA A 65 4.00 -2.99 23.99
N SER A 66 3.23 -3.63 23.10
CA SER A 66 3.16 -5.09 23.02
C SER A 66 4.50 -5.71 22.61
N CYS A 67 5.18 -5.10 21.63
CA CYS A 67 6.51 -5.53 21.20
C CYS A 67 7.50 -5.49 22.36
N VAL A 68 7.54 -4.42 23.13
CA VAL A 68 8.50 -4.24 24.24
C VAL A 68 8.16 -5.12 25.43
N LEU A 69 6.89 -5.12 25.88
CA LEU A 69 6.48 -5.76 27.14
C LEU A 69 6.25 -7.27 27.00
N PHE A 70 5.83 -7.74 25.83
CA PHE A 70 5.39 -9.13 25.67
C PHE A 70 6.16 -9.89 24.60
N VAL A 71 6.38 -9.31 23.41
CA VAL A 71 7.01 -10.05 22.30
C VAL A 71 8.53 -10.15 22.49
N THR A 72 9.22 -9.05 22.78
CA THR A 72 10.69 -9.02 22.92
C THR A 72 11.20 -9.94 24.04
N PRO A 73 10.56 -10.04 25.22
CA PRO A 73 10.95 -11.00 26.25
C PRO A 73 10.91 -12.47 25.79
N LEU A 74 10.14 -12.81 24.75
CA LEU A 74 10.15 -14.16 24.17
C LEU A 74 11.53 -14.56 23.63
N LEU A 75 12.42 -13.59 23.36
CA LEU A 75 13.81 -13.85 22.99
C LEU A 75 14.62 -14.53 24.07
N LEU A 76 14.23 -14.42 25.34
CA LEU A 76 14.85 -15.14 26.45
C LEU A 76 14.54 -16.64 26.40
N PHE A 77 13.45 -17.03 25.72
CA PHE A 77 12.99 -18.41 25.64
C PHE A 77 13.25 -19.04 24.26
N SER A 78 12.86 -18.36 23.18
CA SER A 78 13.01 -18.88 21.82
C SER A 78 12.88 -17.79 20.74
N ARG A 79 13.87 -17.72 19.85
CA ARG A 79 13.80 -16.89 18.63
C ARG A 79 12.60 -17.25 17.75
N ARG A 80 12.27 -18.54 17.63
CA ARG A 80 11.14 -19.00 16.81
C ARG A 80 9.81 -18.50 17.37
N LEU A 81 9.68 -18.47 18.70
CA LEU A 81 8.49 -17.96 19.36
C LEU A 81 8.36 -16.45 19.19
N PHE A 82 9.46 -15.71 19.37
CA PHE A 82 9.51 -14.28 19.06
C PHE A 82 9.06 -14.01 17.61
N ASN A 83 9.71 -14.62 16.61
CA ASN A 83 9.37 -14.41 15.20
C ASN A 83 7.89 -14.73 14.93
N ARG A 84 7.36 -15.83 15.48
CA ARG A 84 5.95 -16.21 15.31
C ARG A 84 4.99 -15.13 15.81
N TRP A 85 5.21 -14.59 17.00
CA TRP A 85 4.31 -13.58 17.59
C TRP A 85 4.52 -12.19 17.00
N GLU A 86 5.76 -11.83 16.69
CA GLU A 86 6.11 -10.61 15.97
C GLU A 86 5.41 -10.58 14.60
N HIS A 87 5.53 -11.63 13.80
CA HIS A 87 4.86 -11.72 12.49
C HIS A 87 3.33 -11.67 12.60
N ARG A 88 2.75 -12.26 13.64
CA ARG A 88 1.31 -12.19 13.90
C ARG A 88 0.86 -10.78 14.25
N LEU A 89 1.63 -10.07 15.08
CA LEU A 89 1.35 -8.68 15.41
C LEU A 89 1.52 -7.78 14.17
N CYS A 90 2.58 -7.99 13.38
CA CYS A 90 2.78 -7.31 12.10
C CYS A 90 1.61 -7.56 11.14
N ARG A 91 1.10 -8.79 11.03
CA ARG A 91 -0.12 -9.10 10.27
C ARG A 91 -1.31 -8.25 10.72
N MET A 92 -1.54 -8.07 12.02
CA MET A 92 -2.63 -7.22 12.52
C MET A 92 -2.41 -5.73 12.18
N VAL A 93 -1.15 -5.27 12.12
CA VAL A 93 -0.82 -3.90 11.68
C VAL A 93 -1.13 -3.76 10.19
N ASN A 94 -0.72 -4.73 9.38
CA ASN A 94 -1.02 -4.74 7.95
C ASN A 94 -2.53 -4.79 7.69
N ASP A 95 -3.26 -5.66 8.39
CA ASP A 95 -4.71 -5.76 8.26
C ASP A 95 -5.43 -4.46 8.67
N HIS A 96 -4.87 -3.68 9.60
CA HIS A 96 -5.41 -2.36 9.93
C HIS A 96 -5.33 -1.42 8.72
N TRP A 97 -4.19 -1.40 8.04
CA TRP A 97 -4.02 -0.63 6.80
C TRP A 97 -4.90 -1.12 5.65
N VAL A 98 -5.01 -2.43 5.47
CA VAL A 98 -5.91 -2.99 4.44
C VAL A 98 -7.36 -2.64 4.74
N SER A 99 -7.75 -2.64 6.01
CA SER A 99 -9.08 -2.21 6.45
C SER A 99 -9.33 -0.73 6.16
N ALA A 100 -8.31 0.14 6.25
CA ALA A 100 -8.41 1.55 5.86
C ALA A 100 -8.67 1.69 4.36
N GLY A 101 -7.96 0.90 3.53
CA GLY A 101 -8.21 0.85 2.08
C GLY A 101 -9.62 0.38 1.74
N GLN A 102 -10.15 -0.63 2.43
CA GLN A 102 -11.53 -1.09 2.24
C GLN A 102 -12.55 0.01 2.56
N TYR A 103 -12.33 0.78 3.62
CA TYR A 103 -13.20 1.90 3.99
C TYR A 103 -13.23 2.97 2.90
N THR A 104 -12.10 3.24 2.25
CA THR A 104 -12.00 4.24 1.17
C THR A 104 -12.36 3.69 -0.21
N GLY A 105 -12.88 2.46 -0.27
CA GLY A 105 -13.37 1.83 -1.49
C GLY A 105 -12.29 1.19 -2.37
N LEU A 106 -11.04 1.08 -1.92
CA LEU A 106 -9.94 0.51 -2.69
C LEU A 106 -10.25 -0.92 -3.16
N ASN A 107 -10.18 -1.14 -4.47
CA ASN A 107 -10.34 -2.44 -5.09
C ASN A 107 -9.03 -2.86 -5.75
N VAL A 108 -8.43 -3.97 -5.28
CA VAL A 108 -7.22 -4.52 -5.87
C VAL A 108 -7.55 -5.73 -6.74
N VAL A 109 -7.07 -5.70 -7.98
CA VAL A 109 -7.24 -6.80 -8.94
C VAL A 109 -5.87 -7.32 -9.37
N GLU A 110 -5.64 -8.61 -9.19
CA GLU A 110 -4.40 -9.30 -9.55
C GLU A 110 -4.52 -9.97 -10.92
N TYR A 111 -3.42 -9.96 -11.67
CA TYR A 111 -3.26 -10.49 -13.02
C TYR A 111 -1.92 -11.25 -13.13
N GLY A 112 -1.72 -11.99 -14.22
CA GLY A 112 -0.50 -12.79 -14.43
C GLY A 112 -0.38 -13.95 -13.45
N ASP A 113 0.83 -14.20 -12.96
CA ASP A 113 1.14 -15.32 -12.06
C ASP A 113 0.47 -15.21 -10.68
N ASP A 114 0.34 -16.34 -9.98
CA ASP A 114 -0.21 -16.40 -8.62
C ASP A 114 0.88 -16.57 -7.56
N ILE A 115 1.18 -15.48 -6.85
CA ILE A 115 2.20 -15.46 -5.79
C ILE A 115 1.82 -16.30 -4.56
N ALA A 116 0.55 -16.70 -4.40
CA ALA A 116 0.14 -17.58 -3.30
C ALA A 116 0.88 -18.93 -3.35
N LYS A 117 1.19 -19.40 -4.56
CA LYS A 117 1.88 -20.67 -4.83
C LYS A 117 3.32 -20.71 -4.31
N ILE A 118 3.94 -19.54 -4.12
CA ILE A 118 5.32 -19.38 -3.63
C ILE A 118 5.39 -18.64 -2.29
N SER A 119 4.27 -18.55 -1.57
CA SER A 119 4.17 -17.80 -0.30
C SER A 119 5.07 -18.34 0.82
N GLU A 120 5.45 -19.62 0.77
CA GLU A 120 6.40 -20.24 1.72
C GLU A 120 7.87 -20.04 1.32
N LYS A 121 8.12 -19.55 0.10
CA LYS A 121 9.46 -19.38 -0.46
C LYS A 121 10.02 -18.01 -0.09
N ARG A 122 11.35 -17.89 -0.18
CA ARG A 122 12.02 -16.60 -0.07
C ARG A 122 12.10 -15.94 -1.43
N CYS A 123 11.60 -14.71 -1.52
CA CYS A 123 11.47 -14.01 -2.78
C CYS A 123 11.96 -12.57 -2.69
N LEU A 124 12.57 -12.09 -3.78
CA LEU A 124 12.81 -10.67 -4.00
C LEU A 124 11.62 -10.11 -4.79
N PHE A 125 10.85 -9.21 -4.19
CA PHE A 125 9.68 -8.60 -4.79
C PHE A 125 10.01 -7.19 -5.28
N LEU A 126 9.94 -6.98 -6.60
CA LEU A 126 10.32 -5.75 -7.29
C LEU A 126 9.10 -5.10 -7.93
N ALA A 127 8.66 -3.95 -7.39
CA ALA A 127 7.54 -3.19 -7.94
C ALA A 127 7.98 -1.89 -8.62
N ASN A 128 7.27 -1.46 -9.67
CA ASN A 128 7.31 -0.05 -10.08
C ASN A 128 6.76 0.85 -8.97
N HIS A 129 7.14 2.13 -8.97
CA HIS A 129 6.77 3.06 -7.90
C HIS A 129 6.11 4.32 -8.44
N LEU A 130 4.84 4.49 -8.08
CA LEU A 130 3.97 5.52 -8.63
C LEU A 130 3.54 6.49 -7.53
N GLY A 131 3.10 5.99 -6.37
CA GLY A 131 2.52 6.79 -5.29
C GLY A 131 2.92 6.32 -3.89
N LEU A 132 2.47 7.06 -2.87
CA LEU A 132 2.61 6.60 -1.47
C LEU A 132 1.66 5.44 -1.17
N VAL A 133 0.52 5.40 -1.86
CA VAL A 133 -0.54 4.41 -1.67
C VAL A 133 -0.13 3.00 -2.14
N ASP A 134 0.92 2.90 -2.97
CA ASP A 134 1.49 1.64 -3.48
C ASP A 134 1.72 0.61 -2.36
N HIS A 135 2.26 1.04 -1.21
CA HIS A 135 2.52 0.14 -0.09
C HIS A 135 1.23 -0.51 0.43
N PHE A 136 0.16 0.27 0.57
CA PHE A 136 -1.12 -0.22 1.06
C PHE A 136 -1.83 -1.11 0.03
N ILE A 137 -1.65 -0.83 -1.25
CA ILE A 137 -2.13 -1.68 -2.35
C ILE A 137 -1.42 -3.03 -2.32
N LEU A 138 -0.09 -3.04 -2.21
CA LEU A 138 0.69 -4.27 -2.12
C LEU A 138 0.40 -5.05 -0.83
N MET A 139 0.23 -4.38 0.31
CA MET A 139 -0.23 -5.02 1.56
C MET A 139 -1.61 -5.65 1.40
N THR A 140 -2.53 -4.96 0.71
CA THR A 140 -3.86 -5.48 0.39
C THR A 140 -3.74 -6.74 -0.46
N ALA A 141 -2.94 -6.73 -1.54
CA ALA A 141 -2.74 -7.90 -2.39
C ALA A 141 -2.16 -9.10 -1.62
N MET A 142 -1.23 -8.86 -0.70
CA MET A 142 -0.57 -9.93 0.06
C MET A 142 -1.38 -10.44 1.27
N HIS A 143 -2.49 -9.81 1.65
CA HIS A 143 -3.18 -10.03 2.93
C HIS A 143 -3.77 -11.45 3.14
N ASN A 144 -4.01 -12.18 2.04
CA ASN A 144 -4.62 -13.52 2.02
C ASN A 144 -3.65 -14.60 1.51
N LYS A 145 -2.37 -14.27 1.34
CA LYS A 145 -1.36 -15.18 0.78
C LYS A 145 -0.71 -16.03 1.88
N TYR A 146 -1.49 -16.89 2.52
CA TYR A 146 -1.06 -17.87 3.53
C TYR A 146 -0.05 -17.32 4.55
N ASN A 147 1.14 -17.91 4.65
CA ASN A 147 2.15 -17.55 5.65
C ASN A 147 2.92 -16.27 5.31
N LEU A 148 2.68 -15.62 4.16
CA LEU A 148 3.40 -14.40 3.79
C LEU A 148 3.03 -13.19 4.67
N THR A 149 1.82 -13.17 5.23
CA THR A 149 1.29 -12.02 5.96
C THR A 149 2.14 -11.68 7.18
N GLY A 150 2.80 -10.53 7.17
CA GLY A 150 3.71 -10.11 8.25
C GLY A 150 5.11 -10.73 8.20
N ARG A 151 5.45 -11.45 7.11
CA ARG A 151 6.79 -12.03 6.87
C ARG A 151 7.47 -11.35 5.68
N TYR A 152 7.39 -10.04 5.57
CA TYR A 152 8.10 -9.29 4.53
C TYR A 152 8.94 -8.17 5.10
N LEU A 153 10.15 -8.04 4.57
CA LEU A 153 11.06 -6.95 4.83
C LEU A 153 10.84 -5.86 3.78
N TRP A 154 10.43 -4.67 4.20
CA TRP A 154 10.37 -3.54 3.31
C TRP A 154 11.70 -2.78 3.25
N VAL A 155 12.07 -2.38 2.03
CA VAL A 155 13.14 -1.41 1.77
C VAL A 155 12.48 -0.08 1.41
N ILE A 156 12.42 0.85 2.37
CA ILE A 156 11.60 2.07 2.28
C ILE A 156 12.49 3.31 2.41
N TYR A 157 12.10 4.40 1.76
CA TYR A 157 12.74 5.70 1.97
C TYR A 157 12.43 6.27 3.36
N ASN A 158 13.38 7.03 3.92
CA ASN A 158 13.37 7.57 5.29
C ASN A 158 12.18 8.48 5.68
N ILE A 159 11.31 8.87 4.73
CA ILE A 159 10.24 9.85 4.98
C ILE A 159 9.31 9.44 6.15
N TRP A 160 9.14 8.14 6.35
CA TRP A 160 8.27 7.61 7.40
C TRP A 160 8.97 7.39 8.73
N LYS A 161 10.31 7.43 8.81
CA LYS A 161 11.05 6.92 9.97
C LYS A 161 10.68 7.60 11.30
N TYR A 162 10.39 8.90 11.25
CA TYR A 162 10.05 9.70 12.44
C TYR A 162 8.55 9.82 12.69
N THR A 163 7.72 9.07 11.96
CA THR A 163 6.29 8.98 12.24
C THR A 163 5.99 7.77 13.13
N PRO A 164 4.79 7.69 13.75
CA PRO A 164 4.37 6.49 14.47
C PRO A 164 4.47 5.21 13.63
N LEU A 165 4.23 5.31 12.32
CA LEU A 165 4.41 4.23 11.36
C LEU A 165 5.88 3.81 11.22
N GLY A 166 6.80 4.78 11.15
CA GLY A 166 8.23 4.53 11.13
C GLY A 166 8.74 3.80 12.36
N MET A 167 8.20 4.10 13.54
CA MET A 167 8.53 3.38 14.77
C MET A 167 8.12 1.90 14.69
N MET A 168 6.89 1.61 14.24
CA MET A 168 6.43 0.23 14.04
C MET A 168 7.25 -0.52 13.00
N TRP A 169 7.55 0.11 11.86
CA TRP A 169 8.38 -0.49 10.82
C TRP A 169 9.82 -0.71 11.27
N THR A 170 10.37 0.18 12.09
CA THR A 170 11.68 0.00 12.71
C THR A 170 11.66 -1.18 13.68
N ALA A 171 10.61 -1.30 14.50
CA ALA A 171 10.44 -2.41 15.43
C ALA A 171 10.32 -3.77 14.72
N HIS A 172 9.62 -3.81 13.58
CA HIS A 172 9.57 -4.99 12.72
C HIS A 172 10.98 -5.36 12.24
N GLY A 173 11.75 -4.37 11.78
CA GLY A 173 13.09 -4.55 11.23
C GLY A 173 13.20 -4.17 9.76
N ASN A 174 12.27 -3.34 9.26
CA ASN A 174 12.34 -2.77 7.93
C ASN A 174 13.60 -1.93 7.73
N PHE A 175 14.09 -1.89 6.49
CA PHE A 175 15.28 -1.13 6.15
C PHE A 175 14.92 0.24 5.62
N PHE A 176 15.40 1.29 6.29
CA PHE A 176 15.23 2.68 5.86
C PHE A 176 16.43 3.16 5.05
N VAL A 177 16.17 3.47 3.78
CA VAL A 177 17.14 4.06 2.87
C VAL A 177 17.34 5.54 3.23
N ASN A 178 18.52 5.83 3.78
CA ASN A 178 18.92 7.17 4.20
C ASN A 178 20.03 7.71 3.32
N GLY A 179 19.71 8.42 2.22
CA GLY A 179 20.73 9.16 1.49
C GLY A 179 20.38 9.56 0.06
N GLY A 180 21.07 10.60 -0.43
CA GLY A 180 21.17 10.95 -1.84
C GLY A 180 22.32 10.18 -2.53
N ALA A 181 22.55 10.45 -3.80
CA ALA A 181 23.51 9.72 -4.64
C ALA A 181 24.92 9.59 -4.02
N SER A 182 25.39 10.61 -3.29
CA SER A 182 26.70 10.65 -2.62
C SER A 182 26.90 9.59 -1.53
N LYS A 183 25.82 9.06 -0.93
CA LYS A 183 25.88 8.06 0.14
C LYS A 183 25.62 6.64 -0.35
N ARG A 184 25.48 6.42 -1.66
CA ARG A 184 25.07 5.12 -2.24
C ARG A 184 25.91 3.94 -1.73
N ALA A 185 27.24 4.05 -1.76
CA ALA A 185 28.12 2.96 -1.34
C ALA A 185 27.94 2.60 0.14
N SER A 186 27.89 3.63 1.01
CA SER A 186 27.66 3.45 2.45
C SER A 186 26.28 2.83 2.72
N VAL A 187 25.22 3.33 2.08
CA VAL A 187 23.85 2.78 2.23
C VAL A 187 23.79 1.32 1.80
N LEU A 188 24.43 0.95 0.67
CA LEU A 188 24.47 -0.44 0.22
C LEU A 188 25.28 -1.33 1.17
N SER A 189 26.36 -0.82 1.77
CA SER A 189 27.10 -1.56 2.80
C SER A 189 26.25 -1.82 4.04
N THR A 190 25.57 -0.78 4.57
CA THR A 190 24.65 -0.93 5.69
C THR A 190 23.49 -1.86 5.36
N PHE A 191 23.00 -1.83 4.11
CA PHE A 191 21.93 -2.73 3.68
C PHE A 191 22.38 -4.19 3.67
N ARG A 192 23.57 -4.51 3.13
CA ARG A 192 24.13 -5.87 3.17
C ARG A 192 24.29 -6.37 4.60
N GLU A 193 24.82 -5.52 5.48
CA GLU A 193 24.94 -5.85 6.91
C GLU A 193 23.57 -6.10 7.56
N HIS A 194 22.57 -5.28 7.23
CA HIS A 194 21.20 -5.46 7.70
C HIS A 194 20.62 -6.81 7.27
N LEU A 195 20.80 -7.20 6.00
CA LEU A 195 20.35 -8.51 5.49
C LEU A 195 21.02 -9.65 6.27
N ARG A 196 22.33 -9.62 6.46
CA ARG A 196 23.07 -10.64 7.22
C ARG A 196 22.58 -10.74 8.68
N LYS A 197 22.30 -9.60 9.31
CA LYS A 197 21.93 -9.54 10.74
C LYS A 197 20.46 -9.83 11.00
N HIS A 198 19.55 -9.35 10.15
CA HIS A 198 18.12 -9.31 10.42
C HIS A 198 17.32 -10.27 9.54
N TYR A 199 17.58 -10.31 8.23
CA TYR A 199 16.71 -11.02 7.29
C TYR A 199 16.50 -12.49 7.66
N TRP A 200 17.61 -13.18 7.94
CA TRP A 200 17.60 -14.58 8.33
C TRP A 200 17.11 -14.81 9.76
N LYS A 201 17.53 -13.96 10.70
CA LYS A 201 17.17 -14.12 12.11
C LYS A 201 15.68 -13.91 12.36
N GLN A 202 15.06 -13.00 11.60
CA GLN A 202 13.64 -12.69 11.70
C GLN A 202 12.78 -13.63 10.84
N ASP A 203 13.36 -14.47 9.98
CA ASP A 203 12.62 -15.45 9.18
C ASP A 203 11.57 -14.82 8.24
N TYR A 204 11.95 -13.74 7.56
CA TYR A 204 11.10 -13.12 6.53
C TYR A 204 10.99 -13.99 5.28
N GLY A 205 9.83 -14.09 4.65
CA GLY A 205 9.72 -14.65 3.31
C GLY A 205 10.25 -13.66 2.27
N PHE A 206 9.57 -12.53 2.12
CA PHE A 206 9.83 -11.63 0.98
C PHE A 206 10.68 -10.41 1.37
N ILE A 207 11.47 -9.91 0.42
CA ILE A 207 12.09 -8.59 0.49
C ILE A 207 11.41 -7.72 -0.57
N VAL A 208 10.71 -6.68 -0.14
CA VAL A 208 9.90 -5.83 -1.01
C VAL A 208 10.62 -4.50 -1.23
N MET A 209 10.85 -4.14 -2.50
CA MET A 209 11.50 -2.90 -2.86
C MET A 209 11.05 -2.34 -4.20
N TYR A 210 11.37 -1.06 -4.42
CA TYR A 210 11.05 -0.31 -5.61
C TYR A 210 12.35 0.10 -6.33
N PRO A 211 12.82 -0.67 -7.33
CA PRO A 211 14.15 -0.43 -7.89
C PRO A 211 14.23 0.87 -8.72
N GLU A 212 13.12 1.49 -9.11
CA GLU A 212 13.11 2.85 -9.68
C GLU A 212 13.75 3.89 -8.73
N GLY A 213 13.71 3.61 -7.42
CA GLY A 213 14.37 4.39 -6.39
C GLY A 213 13.59 5.62 -5.90
N SER A 214 12.51 6.01 -6.59
CA SER A 214 11.54 7.02 -6.14
C SER A 214 10.26 6.90 -6.98
N ARG A 215 9.21 7.61 -6.56
CA ARG A 215 7.94 7.73 -7.29
C ARG A 215 8.17 8.38 -8.65
N LEU A 216 7.60 7.81 -9.71
CA LEU A 216 7.83 8.21 -11.10
C LEU A 216 7.65 9.71 -11.33
N PHE A 217 6.59 10.32 -10.81
CA PHE A 217 6.31 11.76 -11.02
C PHE A 217 7.43 12.67 -10.48
N ILE A 218 8.22 12.21 -9.51
CA ILE A 218 9.36 12.97 -8.96
C ILE A 218 10.60 12.82 -9.83
N ILE A 219 10.78 11.66 -10.47
CA ILE A 219 12.02 11.32 -11.17
C ILE A 219 11.90 11.34 -12.69
N LYS A 220 10.71 11.61 -13.24
CA LYS A 220 10.40 11.55 -14.68
C LYS A 220 11.48 12.20 -15.55
N ASP A 221 11.81 13.46 -15.29
CA ASP A 221 12.81 14.19 -16.08
C ASP A 221 14.23 13.64 -15.89
N SER A 222 14.58 13.24 -14.67
CA SER A 222 15.89 12.65 -14.39
C SER A 222 16.07 11.27 -15.01
N ALA A 223 15.00 10.48 -15.08
CA ALA A 223 14.95 9.17 -15.72
C ALA A 223 15.06 9.31 -17.25
N ALA A 224 14.39 10.31 -17.84
CA ALA A 224 14.51 10.62 -19.26
C ALA A 224 15.95 11.02 -19.63
N ARG A 225 16.57 11.94 -18.88
CA ARG A 225 17.99 12.31 -19.08
C ARG A 225 18.94 11.13 -18.90
N PHE A 226 18.66 10.24 -17.94
CA PHE A 226 19.44 9.03 -17.75
C PHE A 226 19.34 8.10 -18.96
N ALA A 227 18.13 7.89 -19.51
CA ALA A 227 17.94 7.06 -20.69
C ALA A 227 18.72 7.63 -21.89
N GLU A 228 18.57 8.92 -22.16
CA GLU A 228 19.28 9.61 -23.25
C GLU A 228 20.79 9.49 -23.12
N LYS A 229 21.35 9.80 -21.95
CA LYS A 229 22.80 9.74 -21.69
C LYS A 229 23.39 8.34 -21.90
N ASN A 230 22.61 7.29 -21.66
CA ASN A 230 23.07 5.91 -21.77
C ASN A 230 22.62 5.23 -23.08
N GLY A 231 22.03 5.97 -24.02
CA GLY A 231 21.52 5.42 -25.28
C GLY A 231 20.39 4.39 -25.09
N LEU A 232 19.64 4.49 -23.99
CA LEU A 232 18.51 3.61 -23.68
C LEU A 232 17.23 4.18 -24.25
N LYS A 233 16.28 3.30 -24.59
CA LYS A 233 14.92 3.71 -24.95
C LYS A 233 14.28 4.47 -23.77
N PRO A 234 13.72 5.66 -23.99
CA PRO A 234 12.94 6.35 -22.96
C PRO A 234 11.68 5.54 -22.59
N LEU A 235 11.45 5.35 -21.30
CA LEU A 235 10.23 4.76 -20.75
C LEU A 235 9.25 5.87 -20.37
N LYS A 236 7.95 5.63 -20.53
CA LYS A 236 6.90 6.64 -20.32
C LYS A 236 6.16 6.46 -19.00
N ASN A 237 5.88 5.21 -18.65
CA ASN A 237 4.97 4.77 -17.59
C ASN A 237 5.71 4.20 -16.37
N CYS A 238 7.03 4.01 -16.47
CA CYS A 238 7.93 3.65 -15.38
C CYS A 238 9.35 4.20 -15.65
N ALA A 239 10.28 3.99 -14.74
CA ALA A 239 11.69 4.39 -14.89
C ALA A 239 12.65 3.20 -14.95
N HIS A 240 13.77 3.36 -15.64
CA HIS A 240 14.82 2.34 -15.66
C HIS A 240 15.31 2.03 -14.23
N PRO A 241 15.37 0.75 -13.84
CA PRO A 241 15.62 0.36 -12.46
C PRO A 241 17.08 0.54 -12.06
N ARG A 242 17.31 0.89 -10.80
CA ARG A 242 18.63 0.83 -10.16
C ARG A 242 18.88 -0.61 -9.70
N THR A 243 20.06 -1.13 -10.02
CA THR A 243 20.47 -2.52 -9.76
C THR A 243 20.98 -2.77 -8.34
N GLY A 244 21.68 -1.81 -7.74
CA GLY A 244 22.54 -2.07 -6.58
C GLY A 244 21.86 -2.71 -5.36
N ALA A 245 20.61 -2.34 -5.05
CA ALA A 245 19.88 -2.94 -3.92
C ALA A 245 19.41 -4.37 -4.24
N ALA A 246 18.87 -4.60 -5.45
CA ALA A 246 18.49 -5.93 -5.90
C ALA A 246 19.71 -6.86 -5.99
N HIS A 247 20.83 -6.36 -6.52
CA HIS A 247 22.11 -7.07 -6.56
C HIS A 247 22.62 -7.42 -5.16
N ALA A 248 22.56 -6.48 -4.21
CA ALA A 248 22.91 -6.75 -2.82
C ALA A 248 22.04 -7.85 -2.21
N VAL A 249 20.73 -7.88 -2.48
CA VAL A 249 19.87 -8.97 -2.02
C VAL A 249 20.24 -10.30 -2.66
N LEU A 250 20.46 -10.35 -3.98
CA LEU A 250 20.81 -11.60 -4.66
C LEU A 250 22.17 -12.14 -4.19
N ALA A 251 23.15 -11.26 -3.98
CA ALA A 251 24.46 -11.65 -3.45
C ALA A 251 24.38 -12.16 -1.99
N GLU A 252 23.62 -11.47 -1.13
CA GLU A 252 23.56 -11.81 0.29
C GLU A 252 22.57 -12.92 0.61
N CYS A 253 21.49 -13.06 -0.17
CA CYS A 253 20.35 -13.92 0.11
C CYS A 253 20.08 -15.00 -0.95
N GLY A 254 20.68 -14.89 -2.14
CA GLY A 254 20.48 -15.84 -3.24
C GLY A 254 21.10 -17.22 -3.00
N PRO A 255 20.92 -18.14 -3.97
CA PRO A 255 21.43 -19.50 -3.90
C PRO A 255 22.96 -19.53 -3.80
N MET A 256 23.47 -20.26 -2.81
CA MET A 256 24.91 -20.55 -2.66
C MET A 256 25.10 -21.98 -2.14
N PRO A 257 26.23 -22.64 -2.45
CA PRO A 257 26.54 -23.97 -1.92
C PRO A 257 26.44 -24.00 -0.39
N GLY A 258 25.70 -24.98 0.16
CA GLY A 258 25.53 -25.15 1.61
C GLY A 258 24.55 -24.18 2.28
N ARG A 259 23.82 -23.35 1.53
CA ARG A 259 22.76 -22.50 2.06
C ARG A 259 21.38 -23.12 1.81
N ASP A 260 20.81 -23.68 2.87
CA ASP A 260 19.41 -24.10 2.86
C ASP A 260 18.47 -22.89 2.89
N ASN A 261 17.31 -23.03 2.25
CA ASN A 261 16.26 -22.00 2.20
C ASN A 261 16.75 -20.65 1.66
N ALA A 262 17.56 -20.65 0.60
CA ALA A 262 17.97 -19.44 -0.10
C ALA A 262 16.80 -18.74 -0.81
N LEU A 263 17.00 -17.48 -1.20
CA LEU A 263 16.07 -16.75 -2.06
C LEU A 263 15.96 -17.45 -3.41
N GLU A 264 14.75 -17.89 -3.76
CA GLU A 264 14.50 -18.80 -4.88
C GLU A 264 13.86 -18.10 -6.08
N TYR A 265 13.07 -17.05 -5.85
CA TYR A 265 12.35 -16.33 -6.90
C TYR A 265 12.53 -14.81 -6.84
N VAL A 266 12.52 -14.17 -8.00
CA VAL A 266 12.28 -12.74 -8.18
C VAL A 266 10.85 -12.57 -8.70
N ILE A 267 10.05 -11.80 -7.97
CA ILE A 267 8.69 -11.43 -8.36
C ILE A 267 8.76 -10.05 -9.00
N ASP A 268 8.52 -9.99 -10.30
CA ASP A 268 8.35 -8.75 -11.04
C ASP A 268 6.88 -8.32 -10.95
N CYS A 269 6.65 -7.21 -10.24
CA CYS A 269 5.33 -6.67 -9.94
C CYS A 269 5.09 -5.38 -10.73
N THR A 270 4.01 -5.34 -11.50
CA THR A 270 3.55 -4.15 -12.22
C THR A 270 2.26 -3.64 -11.60
N LEU A 271 2.33 -2.50 -10.93
CA LEU A 271 1.20 -1.76 -10.36
C LEU A 271 0.69 -0.74 -11.39
N GLY A 272 -0.60 -0.79 -11.69
CA GLY A 272 -1.28 0.17 -12.55
C GLY A 272 -2.41 0.88 -11.80
N TYR A 273 -2.39 2.22 -11.82
CA TYR A 273 -3.53 3.04 -11.41
C TYR A 273 -4.45 3.27 -12.60
N PRO A 274 -5.77 3.38 -12.39
CA PRO A 274 -6.71 3.57 -13.48
C PRO A 274 -6.35 4.83 -14.28
N LYS A 275 -6.28 4.68 -15.61
CA LYS A 275 -5.84 5.73 -16.56
C LYS A 275 -4.45 6.34 -16.29
N GLY A 276 -3.64 5.71 -15.44
CA GLY A 276 -2.33 6.25 -15.02
C GLY A 276 -2.42 7.40 -14.02
N GLU A 277 -3.59 7.67 -13.45
CA GLU A 277 -3.81 8.76 -12.50
C GLU A 277 -3.55 8.29 -11.06
N VAL A 278 -2.39 8.68 -10.52
CA VAL A 278 -1.97 8.29 -9.17
C VAL A 278 -2.65 9.18 -8.12
N VAL A 279 -3.34 8.56 -7.18
CA VAL A 279 -3.99 9.28 -6.07
C VAL A 279 -2.98 9.72 -5.00
N GLU A 280 -3.19 10.91 -4.45
CA GLU A 280 -2.45 11.39 -3.27
C GLU A 280 -2.98 10.70 -2.01
N LEU A 281 -2.09 10.42 -1.04
CA LEU A 281 -2.47 9.72 0.18
C LEU A 281 -3.61 10.41 0.96
N GLY A 282 -3.57 11.74 1.08
CA GLY A 282 -4.61 12.50 1.79
C GLY A 282 -5.99 12.35 1.13
N LYS A 283 -6.03 12.46 -0.21
CA LYS A 283 -7.26 12.28 -1.00
C LYS A 283 -7.77 10.85 -0.91
N ALA A 284 -6.88 9.86 -1.04
CA ALA A 284 -7.23 8.46 -0.87
C ALA A 284 -7.84 8.18 0.52
N MET A 285 -7.29 8.76 1.59
CA MET A 285 -7.82 8.63 2.96
C MET A 285 -9.19 9.31 3.15
N ALA A 286 -9.48 10.36 2.38
CA ALA A 286 -10.79 11.00 2.32
C ALA A 286 -11.79 10.27 1.40
N GLY A 287 -11.37 9.20 0.71
CA GLY A 287 -12.19 8.49 -0.28
C GLY A 287 -12.31 9.22 -1.63
N GLU A 288 -11.48 10.22 -1.88
CA GLU A 288 -11.45 10.99 -3.12
C GLU A 288 -10.48 10.34 -4.12
N TRP A 289 -11.03 9.55 -5.04
CA TRP A 289 -10.26 8.86 -6.08
C TRP A 289 -10.40 9.56 -7.44
N PRO A 290 -9.34 9.59 -8.26
CA PRO A 290 -9.43 10.15 -9.60
C PRO A 290 -10.47 9.40 -10.44
N ASN A 291 -11.32 10.15 -11.15
CA ASN A 291 -12.42 9.62 -11.97
C ASN A 291 -13.44 8.74 -11.21
N ASP A 292 -13.50 8.83 -9.88
CA ASP A 292 -14.29 7.92 -9.02
C ASP A 292 -13.95 6.43 -9.23
N ASP A 293 -12.78 6.11 -9.79
CA ASP A 293 -12.31 4.75 -10.01
C ASP A 293 -11.31 4.36 -8.92
N THR A 294 -11.76 3.47 -8.04
CA THR A 294 -10.97 2.94 -6.92
C THR A 294 -10.24 1.64 -7.27
N THR A 295 -10.31 1.19 -8.53
CA THR A 295 -9.79 -0.09 -8.98
C THR A 295 -8.36 0.03 -9.46
N VAL A 296 -7.44 -0.54 -8.69
CA VAL A 296 -6.02 -0.64 -9.06
C VAL A 296 -5.70 -2.07 -9.47
N ALA A 297 -4.84 -2.20 -10.48
CA ALA A 297 -4.42 -3.48 -11.02
C ALA A 297 -2.99 -3.80 -10.61
N ILE A 298 -2.72 -5.08 -10.33
CA ILE A 298 -1.38 -5.60 -10.15
C ILE A 298 -1.19 -6.78 -11.10
N HIS A 299 -0.10 -6.79 -11.86
CA HIS A 299 0.30 -7.92 -12.66
C HIS A 299 1.61 -8.51 -12.11
N TYR A 300 1.65 -9.83 -11.92
CA TYR A 300 2.83 -10.54 -11.44
C TYR A 300 3.48 -11.38 -12.54
N ARG A 301 4.82 -11.41 -12.52
CA ARG A 301 5.62 -12.43 -13.20
C ARG A 301 6.61 -13.02 -12.21
N ILE A 302 6.66 -14.34 -12.13
CA ILE A 302 7.53 -15.07 -11.20
C ILE A 302 8.70 -15.64 -11.99
N HIS A 303 9.91 -15.24 -11.61
CA HIS A 303 11.14 -15.71 -12.22
C HIS A 303 11.97 -16.47 -11.19
N LYS A 304 12.46 -17.66 -11.54
CA LYS A 304 13.44 -18.35 -10.71
C LYS A 304 14.74 -17.53 -10.70
N VAL A 305 15.43 -17.49 -9.56
CA VAL A 305 16.73 -16.82 -9.47
C VAL A 305 17.72 -17.46 -10.43
N ASP A 306 18.28 -16.64 -11.31
CA ASP A 306 19.35 -17.02 -12.23
C ASP A 306 20.71 -16.78 -11.56
N PRO A 307 21.59 -17.80 -11.48
CA PRO A 307 22.97 -17.63 -11.01
C PRO A 307 23.75 -16.55 -11.76
N ALA A 308 23.41 -16.27 -13.03
CA ALA A 308 24.05 -15.21 -13.82
C ALA A 308 23.87 -13.81 -13.19
N TRP A 309 22.81 -13.59 -12.40
CA TRP A 309 22.56 -12.32 -11.73
C TRP A 309 23.51 -12.01 -10.57
N ALA A 310 24.45 -12.92 -10.26
CA ALA A 310 25.61 -12.61 -9.44
C ALA A 310 26.49 -11.52 -10.09
N ASP A 311 26.52 -11.46 -11.43
CA ASP A 311 27.06 -10.32 -12.17
C ASP A 311 26.01 -9.20 -12.23
N GLU A 312 26.36 -8.02 -11.71
CA GLU A 312 25.47 -6.85 -11.71
C GLU A 312 25.09 -6.41 -13.13
N LYS A 313 25.95 -6.63 -14.13
CA LYS A 313 25.67 -6.27 -15.53
C LYS A 313 24.62 -7.18 -16.16
N GLU A 314 24.69 -8.49 -15.90
CA GLU A 314 23.67 -9.43 -16.38
C GLU A 314 22.33 -9.18 -15.69
N LEU A 315 22.35 -8.90 -14.39
CA LEU A 315 21.15 -8.46 -13.67
C LEU A 315 20.60 -7.15 -14.25
N GLN A 316 21.45 -6.18 -14.57
CA GLN A 316 21.04 -4.90 -15.16
C GLN A 316 20.35 -5.11 -16.50
N LYS A 317 20.96 -5.90 -17.38
CA LYS A 317 20.41 -6.24 -18.69
C LYS A 317 19.03 -6.91 -18.56
N TRP A 318 18.91 -7.87 -17.66
CA TRP A 318 17.63 -8.54 -17.38
C TRP A 318 16.58 -7.56 -16.83
N LEU A 319 16.94 -6.74 -15.85
CA LEU A 319 16.04 -5.75 -15.25
C LEU A 319 15.56 -4.71 -16.27
N TYR A 320 16.44 -4.23 -17.15
CA TYR A 320 16.07 -3.26 -18.19
C TYR A 320 15.07 -3.87 -19.17
N ALA A 321 15.28 -5.10 -19.62
CA ALA A 321 14.33 -5.80 -20.47
C ALA A 321 12.95 -5.97 -19.79
N ARG A 322 12.93 -6.33 -18.49
CA ARG A 322 11.67 -6.42 -17.73
C ARG A 322 10.96 -5.07 -17.62
N TYR A 323 11.69 -3.98 -17.42
CA TYR A 323 11.10 -2.65 -17.32
C TYR A 323 10.63 -2.08 -18.66
N GLU A 324 11.26 -2.44 -19.77
CA GLU A 324 10.75 -2.15 -21.12
C GLU A 324 9.42 -2.88 -21.41
N GLU A 325 9.33 -4.16 -21.03
CA GLU A 325 8.08 -4.93 -21.12
C GLU A 325 7.01 -4.36 -20.18
N LYS A 326 7.40 -3.95 -18.97
CA LYS A 326 6.53 -3.31 -17.98
C LYS A 326 5.95 -2.00 -18.50
N ASP A 327 6.76 -1.18 -19.17
CA ASP A 327 6.32 0.08 -19.76
C ASP A 327 5.23 -0.14 -20.81
N GLN A 328 5.41 -1.16 -21.67
CA GLN A 328 4.43 -1.57 -22.68
C GLN A 328 3.16 -2.14 -22.03
N LEU A 329 3.31 -2.95 -20.98
CA LEU A 329 2.19 -3.53 -20.25
C LEU A 329 1.32 -2.44 -19.57
N LEU A 330 1.96 -1.42 -19.01
CA LEU A 330 1.26 -0.25 -18.44
C LEU A 330 0.57 0.59 -19.52
N GLU A 331 1.23 0.79 -20.67
CA GLU A 331 0.65 1.50 -21.81
C GLU A 331 -0.66 0.86 -22.29
N GLU A 332 -0.69 -0.48 -22.38
CA GLU A 332 -1.89 -1.22 -22.76
C GLU A 332 -2.96 -1.18 -21.67
N TYR A 333 -2.56 -1.30 -20.40
CA TYR A 333 -3.48 -1.19 -19.27
C TYR A 333 -4.16 0.18 -19.21
N TYR A 334 -3.43 1.27 -19.46
CA TYR A 334 -4.02 2.62 -19.45
C TYR A 334 -4.99 2.86 -20.61
N LYS A 335 -4.89 2.08 -21.70
CA LYS A 335 -5.85 2.12 -22.82
C LYS A 335 -7.08 1.24 -22.58
N THR A 336 -6.89 0.08 -21.97
CA THR A 336 -7.92 -0.99 -21.92
C THR A 336 -8.55 -1.21 -20.55
N GLY A 337 -7.92 -0.71 -19.47
CA GLY A 337 -8.34 -0.91 -18.09
C GLY A 337 -8.02 -2.29 -17.49
N ARG A 338 -7.30 -3.16 -18.21
CA ARG A 338 -6.94 -4.51 -17.75
C ARG A 338 -5.57 -4.95 -18.28
N PHE A 339 -4.84 -5.75 -17.50
CA PHE A 339 -3.56 -6.30 -17.94
C PHE A 339 -3.72 -7.56 -18.78
N ASP A 340 -4.69 -8.41 -18.43
CA ASP A 340 -5.03 -9.62 -19.17
C ASP A 340 -6.53 -9.96 -18.95
N ASN A 341 -6.99 -11.11 -19.47
CA ASN A 341 -8.38 -11.56 -19.36
C ASN A 341 -8.69 -12.35 -18.07
N SER A 342 -7.67 -12.68 -17.27
CA SER A 342 -7.71 -13.55 -16.09
C SER A 342 -7.57 -12.75 -14.79
N ALA A 343 -8.50 -11.83 -14.57
CA ALA A 343 -8.56 -11.00 -13.37
C ALA A 343 -8.89 -11.82 -12.11
N ARG A 344 -8.14 -11.60 -11.03
CA ARG A 344 -8.39 -12.16 -9.69
C ARG A 344 -8.59 -11.02 -8.69
N ARG A 345 -9.84 -10.80 -8.26
CA ARG A 345 -10.13 -9.75 -7.27
C ARG A 345 -9.66 -10.17 -5.88
N VAL A 346 -8.97 -9.27 -5.21
CA VAL A 346 -8.57 -9.45 -3.81
C VAL A 346 -9.74 -9.07 -2.91
N TYR A 347 -10.19 -10.00 -2.09
CA TYR A 347 -11.33 -9.81 -1.19
C TYR A 347 -10.89 -9.72 0.27
N PHE A 348 -11.11 -8.56 0.89
CA PHE A 348 -10.96 -8.37 2.32
C PHE A 348 -12.35 -8.29 2.99
N PRO A 349 -12.74 -9.28 3.80
CA PRO A 349 -14.09 -9.33 4.34
C PRO A 349 -14.32 -8.23 5.39
N PHE A 350 -15.51 -7.62 5.37
CA PHE A 350 -15.90 -6.60 6.35
C PHE A 350 -15.86 -7.11 7.80
N SER A 351 -16.12 -8.40 8.03
CA SER A 351 -15.96 -9.01 9.35
C SER A 351 -14.52 -8.90 9.87
N ARG A 352 -13.52 -9.00 9.00
CA ARG A 352 -12.10 -8.84 9.38
C ARG A 352 -11.76 -7.38 9.67
N VAL A 353 -12.42 -6.41 9.00
CA VAL A 353 -12.33 -4.99 9.37
C VAL A 353 -12.73 -4.81 10.82
N ILE A 354 -13.93 -5.29 11.19
CA ILE A 354 -14.45 -5.19 12.56
C ILE A 354 -13.50 -5.85 13.56
N ILE A 355 -13.06 -7.09 13.30
CA ILE A 355 -12.18 -7.85 14.19
C ILE A 355 -10.87 -7.09 14.43
N VAL A 356 -10.26 -6.54 13.39
CA VAL A 356 -8.96 -5.86 13.49
C VAL A 356 -9.09 -4.55 14.26
N GLN A 357 -10.17 -3.77 14.02
CA GLN A 357 -10.41 -2.55 14.78
C GLN A 357 -10.67 -2.86 16.26
N ALA A 358 -11.52 -3.85 16.55
CA ALA A 358 -11.79 -4.28 17.91
C ALA A 358 -10.52 -4.80 18.62
N PHE A 359 -9.70 -5.59 17.92
CA PHE A 359 -8.42 -6.07 18.44
C PHE A 359 -7.53 -4.91 18.91
N TRP A 360 -7.34 -3.89 18.07
CA TRP A 360 -6.46 -2.77 18.41
C TRP A 360 -7.02 -1.91 19.54
N MET A 361 -8.32 -1.67 19.56
CA MET A 361 -8.99 -0.94 20.64
C MET A 361 -8.88 -1.67 21.98
N VAL A 362 -9.17 -2.97 22.00
CA VAL A 362 -9.06 -3.80 23.21
C VAL A 362 -7.61 -3.88 23.68
N LEU A 363 -6.65 -4.08 22.77
CA LEU A 363 -5.23 -4.14 23.11
C LEU A 363 -4.71 -2.82 23.68
N PHE A 364 -5.08 -1.70 23.07
CA PHE A 364 -4.74 -0.37 23.58
C PHE A 364 -5.34 -0.12 24.97
N TYR A 365 -6.62 -0.44 25.15
CA TYR A 365 -7.29 -0.32 26.44
C TYR A 365 -6.65 -1.22 27.51
N GLY A 366 -6.25 -2.43 27.13
CA GLY A 366 -5.49 -3.34 28.00
C GLY A 366 -4.17 -2.73 28.47
N HIS A 367 -3.38 -2.14 27.56
CA HIS A 367 -2.16 -1.41 27.93
C HIS A 367 -2.44 -0.18 28.80
N TYR A 368 -3.52 0.54 28.51
CA TYR A 368 -3.94 1.70 29.30
C TYR A 368 -4.19 1.30 30.76
N LEU A 369 -4.95 0.23 30.99
CA LEU A 369 -5.21 -0.27 32.34
C LEU A 369 -3.98 -0.87 33.00
N LEU A 370 -3.17 -1.62 32.25
CA LEU A 370 -2.04 -2.37 32.79
C LEU A 370 -0.92 -1.46 33.30
N TRP A 371 -0.53 -0.45 32.54
CA TRP A 371 0.64 0.35 32.89
C TRP A 371 0.49 1.85 32.63
N MET A 372 -0.20 2.31 31.58
CA MET A 372 -0.25 3.75 31.29
C MET A 372 -0.95 4.51 32.43
N LYS A 373 -2.14 4.08 32.84
CA LYS A 373 -2.90 4.71 33.93
C LYS A 373 -2.15 4.65 35.27
N PRO A 374 -1.64 3.50 35.75
CA PRO A 374 -0.84 3.44 36.97
C PRO A 374 0.37 4.38 36.95
N VAL A 375 1.14 4.39 35.86
CA VAL A 375 2.34 5.23 35.72
C VAL A 375 1.98 6.71 35.70
N THR A 376 0.94 7.11 34.97
CA THR A 376 0.48 8.51 34.94
C THR A 376 0.01 8.98 36.31
N VAL A 377 -0.78 8.16 37.02
CA VAL A 377 -1.27 8.50 38.37
C VAL A 377 -0.10 8.61 39.35
N PHE A 378 0.85 7.68 39.30
CA PHE A 378 2.04 7.71 40.14
C PHE A 378 2.90 8.96 39.84
N GLY A 379 3.17 9.24 38.57
CA GLY A 379 3.95 10.40 38.15
C GLY A 379 3.31 11.72 38.55
N TYR A 380 1.98 11.85 38.41
CA TYR A 380 1.25 13.02 38.86
C TYR A 380 1.35 13.22 40.38
N ARG A 381 1.16 12.15 41.16
CA ARG A 381 1.30 12.22 42.63
C ARG A 381 2.71 12.62 43.05
N LEU A 382 3.73 12.04 42.41
CA LEU A 382 5.14 12.37 42.66
C LEU A 382 5.42 13.85 42.34
N LEU A 383 4.96 14.35 41.20
CA LEU A 383 5.10 15.75 40.83
C LEU A 383 4.44 16.67 41.86
N MET A 384 3.22 16.37 42.28
CA MET A 384 2.52 17.17 43.29
C MET A 384 3.26 17.17 44.63
N SER A 385 3.83 16.04 45.07
CA SER A 385 4.62 15.97 46.31
C SER A 385 5.98 16.68 46.24
N LEU A 386 6.45 17.03 45.04
CA LEU A 386 7.69 17.79 44.84
C LEU A 386 7.44 19.29 44.74
N LEU A 387 6.23 19.70 44.36
CA LEU A 387 5.83 21.09 44.18
C LEU A 387 5.17 21.70 45.43
N PHE A 388 4.54 20.87 46.26
CA PHE A 388 3.90 21.22 47.53
C PHE A 388 4.46 20.32 48.63
#